data_AF-A0A962Y1S7-F1
#
_entry.id   AF-A0A962Y1S7-F1
#
_cell.length_a   1.000
_cell.length_b   1.000
_cell.length_c   1.000
_cell.angle_alpha   90.00
_cell.angle_beta   90.00
_cell.angle_gamma   90.00
#
_symmetry.space_group_name_H-M   'P 1'
#
loop_
_entity.id
_entity.type
_entity.pdbx_description
1 polymer ?
#
loop_
_entity_poly.entity_id
_entity_poly.type
_entity_poly.pdbx_seq_one_letter_code
_entity_poly.pdbx_strand_id
1 'polypeptide(L)'
;ADWLQGHPLLWGFRLGLLGLFTVHILTAVRLARANRAARPVPYRHIARLGARLPGRLMVFSGLLLLAFLVFHLLHLTARVVGQSGIPVLDDAGRIDVYGMLVAGFSQPLIVTVYLGAMGLLGLHLVHAIEGMFQTLGFNHDSYQTLITVLAPLLTLLIVGSFAAIPLLVISGFLTGSS
;
A
#
# COMPACT_ATOMS: atom_id res chain seq x y z
N ALA A 1 8.99 1.99 -25.62
CA ALA A 1 8.10 1.35 -24.63
C ALA A 1 6.68 1.86 -24.88
N ASP A 2 6.21 1.71 -26.13
CA ASP A 2 5.14 2.56 -26.66
C ASP A 2 3.80 1.81 -26.61
N TRP A 3 3.86 0.49 -26.36
CA TRP A 3 2.71 -0.40 -26.28
C TRP A 3 1.92 -0.26 -24.97
N LEU A 4 2.58 0.11 -23.86
CA LEU A 4 1.92 0.38 -22.56
C LEU A 4 1.22 1.75 -22.52
N GLN A 5 1.52 2.64 -23.46
CA GLN A 5 0.85 3.94 -23.61
C GLN A 5 -0.50 3.80 -24.33
N GLY A 6 -0.77 2.63 -24.91
CA GLY A 6 -2.09 2.21 -25.36
C GLY A 6 -3.05 2.14 -24.17
N HIS A 7 -3.86 3.19 -24.06
CA HIS A 7 -4.79 3.54 -22.99
C HIS A 7 -5.71 2.44 -22.38
N PRO A 8 -6.07 1.28 -22.98
CA PRO A 8 -7.05 0.38 -22.37
C PRO A 8 -6.58 -0.41 -21.13
N LEU A 9 -5.35 -0.94 -21.15
CA LEU A 9 -4.88 -1.87 -20.12
C LEU A 9 -4.65 -1.18 -18.77
N LEU A 10 -4.12 0.04 -18.79
CA LEU A 10 -3.91 0.84 -17.59
C LEU A 10 -5.23 1.19 -16.91
N TRP A 11 -6.25 1.56 -17.69
CA TRP A 11 -7.59 1.81 -17.16
C TRP A 11 -8.24 0.54 -16.63
N GLY A 12 -8.07 -0.59 -17.32
CA GLY A 12 -8.50 -1.90 -16.83
C GLY A 12 -7.88 -2.24 -15.47
N PHE A 13 -6.57 -2.05 -15.32
CA PHE A 13 -5.88 -2.29 -14.05
C PHE A 13 -6.32 -1.31 -12.95
N ARG A 14 -6.45 -0.01 -13.27
CA ARG A 14 -6.92 1.01 -12.32
C ARG A 14 -8.32 0.71 -11.79
N LEU A 15 -9.28 0.44 -12.70
CA LEU A 15 -10.66 0.13 -12.33
C LEU A 15 -10.75 -1.21 -11.59
N GLY A 16 -9.98 -2.22 -12.03
CA GLY A 16 -9.90 -3.51 -11.37
C GLY A 16 -9.36 -3.40 -9.94
N LEU A 17 -8.25 -2.71 -9.74
CA LEU A 17 -7.69 -2.46 -8.40
C LEU A 17 -8.63 -1.64 -7.53
N LEU A 18 -9.26 -0.60 -8.06
CA LEU A 18 -10.23 0.20 -7.33
C LEU A 18 -11.45 -0.63 -6.91
N GLY A 19 -11.92 -1.51 -7.79
CA GLY A 19 -12.99 -2.48 -7.50
C GLY A 19 -12.60 -3.44 -6.37
N LEU A 20 -11.44 -4.08 -6.49
CA LEU A 20 -10.93 -5.00 -5.45
C LEU A 20 -10.72 -4.28 -4.11
N PHE A 21 -10.16 -3.07 -4.13
CA PHE A 21 -9.98 -2.23 -2.96
C PHE A 21 -11.33 -1.88 -2.31
N THR A 22 -12.33 -1.52 -3.12
CA THR A 22 -13.68 -1.24 -2.62
C THR A 22 -14.29 -2.47 -1.96
N VAL A 23 -14.21 -3.63 -2.60
CA VAL A 23 -14.68 -4.90 -2.02
C VAL A 23 -13.96 -5.20 -0.70
N HIS A 24 -12.64 -5.03 -0.65
CA HIS A 24 -11.83 -5.20 0.55
C HIS A 24 -12.28 -4.30 1.70
N ILE A 25 -12.51 -3.00 1.45
CA ILE A 25 -12.99 -2.07 2.49
C ILE A 25 -14.40 -2.46 2.95
N LEU A 26 -15.29 -2.82 2.04
CA LEU A 26 -16.65 -3.24 2.39
C LEU A 26 -16.66 -4.51 3.25
N THR A 27 -15.86 -5.53 2.89
CA THR A 27 -15.75 -6.77 3.66
C THR A 27 -15.09 -6.52 5.01
N ALA A 28 -14.03 -5.70 5.08
CA ALA A 28 -13.38 -5.31 6.33
C ALA A 28 -14.34 -4.60 7.27
N VAL A 29 -15.13 -3.63 6.78
CA VAL A 29 -16.13 -2.91 7.58
C VAL A 29 -17.26 -3.83 8.03
N ARG A 30 -17.76 -4.71 7.16
CA ARG A 30 -18.79 -5.71 7.51
C ARG A 30 -18.28 -6.64 8.62
N LEU A 31 -17.06 -7.16 8.49
CA LEU A 31 -16.43 -8.03 9.48
C LEU A 31 -16.20 -7.28 10.81
N ALA A 32 -15.72 -6.03 10.76
CA ALA A 32 -15.53 -5.22 11.96
C ALA A 32 -16.85 -4.94 12.70
N ARG A 33 -17.94 -4.72 11.97
CA ARG A 33 -19.30 -4.56 12.54
C ARG A 33 -19.82 -5.87 13.11
N ALA A 34 -19.69 -6.99 12.39
CA ALA A 34 -20.09 -8.31 12.85
C ALA A 34 -19.34 -8.72 14.13
N ASN A 35 -18.01 -8.52 14.16
CA ASN A 35 -17.18 -8.78 15.34
C ASN A 35 -17.57 -7.92 16.55
N ARG A 36 -18.06 -6.69 16.32
CA ARG A 36 -18.55 -5.82 17.38
C ARG A 36 -19.94 -6.25 17.86
N ALA A 37 -20.84 -6.60 16.96
CA ALA A 37 -22.19 -7.08 17.29
C ALA A 37 -22.17 -8.43 18.04
N ALA A 38 -21.24 -9.31 17.68
CA ALA A 38 -21.02 -10.60 18.36
C ALA A 38 -20.40 -10.46 19.76
N ARG A 39 -20.07 -9.24 20.22
CA ARG A 39 -19.47 -8.96 21.54
C ARG A 39 -20.36 -8.02 22.39
N PRO A 40 -21.55 -8.45 22.83
CA PRO A 40 -22.43 -7.65 23.68
C PRO A 40 -21.90 -7.47 25.11
N VAL A 41 -21.04 -8.38 25.60
CA VAL A 41 -20.34 -8.25 26.89
C VAL A 41 -18.83 -8.21 26.64
N PRO A 42 -18.10 -7.17 27.09
CA PRO A 42 -16.65 -7.14 26.96
C PRO A 42 -16.00 -8.30 27.72
N TYR A 43 -14.99 -8.94 27.12
CA TYR A 43 -14.31 -10.13 27.68
C TYR A 43 -13.96 -9.94 29.16
N ARG A 44 -14.52 -10.83 30.00
CA ARG A 44 -14.39 -10.82 31.48
C ARG A 44 -13.04 -11.40 31.95
N HIS A 45 -12.33 -12.13 31.09
CA HIS A 45 -10.91 -12.42 31.28
C HIS A 45 -10.09 -11.24 30.76
N ILE A 46 -9.14 -10.78 31.57
CA ILE A 46 -8.12 -9.80 31.19
C ILE A 46 -7.43 -10.32 29.93
N ALA A 47 -7.89 -9.87 28.76
CA ALA A 47 -7.14 -10.06 27.53
C ALA A 47 -5.79 -9.41 27.80
N ARG A 48 -4.72 -10.22 27.87
CA ARG A 48 -3.34 -9.73 27.98
C ARG A 48 -3.21 -8.56 27.01
N LEU A 49 -2.68 -7.42 27.45
CA LEU A 49 -2.62 -6.18 26.67
C LEU A 49 -2.19 -6.40 25.20
N GLY A 50 -1.31 -7.39 24.95
CA GLY A 50 -0.89 -7.84 23.62
C GLY A 50 -1.99 -8.35 22.68
N ALA A 51 -3.12 -8.89 23.16
CA ALA A 51 -4.21 -9.37 22.29
C ALA A 51 -5.07 -8.23 21.70
N ARG A 52 -5.01 -7.02 22.28
CA ARG A 52 -5.79 -5.85 21.81
C ARG A 52 -5.02 -4.98 20.81
N LEU A 53 -3.69 -5.03 20.85
CA LEU A 53 -2.83 -4.18 20.04
C LEU A 53 -2.89 -4.51 18.53
N PRO A 54 -2.79 -5.79 18.09
CA PRO A 54 -2.81 -6.12 16.66
C PRO A 54 -4.08 -5.65 15.95
N GLY A 55 -5.25 -5.85 16.57
CA GLY A 55 -6.53 -5.42 16.00
C GLY A 55 -6.68 -3.89 15.90
N ARG A 56 -6.13 -3.12 16.84
CA ARG A 56 -6.11 -1.65 16.76
C ARG A 56 -5.14 -1.17 15.70
N LEU A 57 -3.97 -1.79 15.61
CA LEU A 57 -2.96 -1.47 14.59
C LEU A 57 -3.47 -1.76 13.18
N MET A 58 -4.27 -2.82 12.97
CA MET A 58 -4.91 -3.11 11.67
C MET A 58 -5.87 -2.01 11.19
N VAL A 59 -6.75 -1.53 12.08
CA VAL A 59 -7.68 -0.45 11.73
C VAL A 59 -6.92 0.85 11.49
N PHE A 60 -5.95 1.17 12.36
CA PHE A 60 -5.14 2.37 12.24
C PHE A 60 -4.30 2.37 10.96
N SER A 61 -3.56 1.29 10.67
CA SER A 61 -2.77 1.17 9.45
C SER A 61 -3.65 1.24 8.20
N GLY A 62 -4.82 0.59 8.20
CA GLY A 62 -5.77 0.66 7.09
C GLY A 62 -6.28 2.09 6.82
N LEU A 63 -6.61 2.86 7.87
CA LEU A 63 -7.05 4.25 7.72
C LEU A 63 -5.93 5.17 7.22
N LEU A 64 -4.71 5.02 7.74
CA LEU A 64 -3.58 5.81 7.28
C LEU A 64 -3.20 5.45 5.84
N LEU A 65 -3.29 4.17 5.45
CA LEU A 65 -3.07 3.74 4.07
C LEU A 65 -4.15 4.27 3.12
N LEU A 66 -5.40 4.38 3.57
CA LEU A 66 -6.45 5.03 2.79
C LEU A 66 -6.14 6.51 2.56
N ALA A 67 -5.71 7.23 3.59
CA ALA A 67 -5.28 8.63 3.45
C ALA A 67 -4.07 8.75 2.51
N PHE A 68 -3.09 7.85 2.65
CA PHE A 68 -1.96 7.78 1.75
C PHE A 68 -2.35 7.47 0.30
N LEU A 69 -3.34 6.59 0.06
CA LEU A 69 -3.84 6.31 -1.28
C LEU A 69 -4.40 7.58 -1.94
N VAL A 70 -5.17 8.39 -1.20
CA VAL A 70 -5.65 9.68 -1.71
C VAL A 70 -4.49 10.60 -2.04
N PHE A 71 -3.52 10.74 -1.13
CA PHE A 71 -2.30 11.52 -1.37
C PHE A 71 -1.52 11.02 -2.60
N HIS A 72 -1.36 9.70 -2.74
CA HIS A 72 -0.68 9.05 -3.86
C HIS A 72 -1.36 9.36 -5.20
N LEU A 73 -2.69 9.31 -5.24
CA LEU A 73 -3.46 9.67 -6.43
C LEU A 73 -3.32 11.16 -6.74
N LEU A 74 -3.35 12.03 -5.73
CA LEU A 74 -3.15 13.48 -5.93
C LEU A 74 -1.73 13.82 -6.39
N HIS A 75 -0.72 13.10 -5.93
CA HIS A 75 0.68 13.32 -6.27
C HIS A 75 1.01 12.80 -7.69
N LEU A 76 0.79 11.50 -7.96
CA LEU A 76 1.25 10.87 -9.21
C LEU A 76 0.18 10.82 -10.32
N THR A 77 -1.11 10.72 -9.96
CA THR A 77 -2.18 10.59 -10.96
C THR A 77 -2.74 11.94 -11.38
N ALA A 78 -3.17 12.75 -10.42
CA ALA A 78 -3.76 14.06 -10.67
C ALA A 78 -2.72 15.19 -10.71
N ARG A 79 -1.50 14.94 -10.21
CA ARG A 79 -0.36 15.87 -10.24
C ARG A 79 -0.66 17.23 -9.60
N VAL A 80 -1.54 17.23 -8.60
CA VAL A 80 -1.98 18.43 -7.86
C VAL A 80 -0.96 18.79 -6.77
N VAL A 81 -0.26 17.80 -6.21
CA VAL A 81 0.70 17.99 -5.12
C VAL A 81 2.12 17.81 -5.66
N GLY A 82 3.05 18.72 -5.34
CA GLY A 82 4.48 18.53 -5.59
C GLY A 82 4.92 18.48 -7.06
N GLN A 83 4.00 18.62 -8.02
CA GLN A 83 4.26 18.47 -9.45
C GLN A 83 3.76 19.62 -10.34
N SER A 84 3.31 20.71 -9.74
CA SER A 84 2.86 21.90 -10.47
C SER A 84 4.01 22.50 -11.28
N GLY A 85 3.84 22.62 -12.59
CA GLY A 85 4.83 23.23 -13.49
C GLY A 85 5.84 22.27 -14.11
N ILE A 86 5.75 20.96 -13.83
CA ILE A 86 6.61 19.95 -14.47
C ILE A 86 6.05 19.64 -15.88
N PRO A 87 6.85 19.75 -16.95
CA PRO A 87 6.42 19.41 -18.31
C PRO A 87 5.85 17.99 -18.38
N VAL A 88 4.76 17.81 -19.13
CA VAL A 88 4.11 16.50 -19.33
C VAL A 88 4.75 15.76 -20.50
N LEU A 89 5.27 16.52 -21.46
CA LEU A 89 5.79 16.00 -22.71
C LEU A 89 7.31 16.13 -22.74
N ASP A 90 7.99 15.14 -23.32
CA ASP A 90 9.40 15.22 -23.68
C ASP A 90 9.61 16.15 -24.87
N ASP A 91 10.87 16.39 -25.23
CA ASP A 91 11.25 17.21 -26.39
C ASP A 91 10.69 16.68 -27.73
N ALA A 92 10.27 15.41 -27.76
CA ALA A 92 9.64 14.77 -28.92
C ALA A 92 8.10 14.81 -28.87
N GLY A 93 7.51 15.51 -27.90
CA GLY A 93 6.06 15.66 -27.76
C GLY A 93 5.34 14.42 -27.21
N ARG A 94 6.05 13.46 -26.62
CA ARG A 94 5.49 12.23 -26.02
C ARG A 94 5.38 12.38 -24.52
N ILE A 95 4.45 11.65 -23.89
CA ILE A 95 4.29 11.69 -22.42
C ILE A 95 5.57 11.19 -21.73
N ASP A 96 6.24 12.09 -20.98
CA ASP A 96 7.48 11.79 -20.25
C ASP A 96 7.18 11.19 -18.87
N VAL A 97 6.78 9.92 -18.85
CA VAL A 97 6.48 9.19 -17.60
C VAL A 97 7.70 9.13 -16.68
N TYR A 98 8.90 9.02 -17.26
CA TYR A 98 10.13 8.91 -16.49
C TYR A 98 10.48 10.23 -15.81
N GLY A 99 10.51 11.35 -16.54
CA GLY A 99 10.78 12.66 -15.98
C GLY A 99 9.73 13.07 -14.94
N MET A 100 8.45 12.79 -15.19
CA MET A 100 7.40 13.02 -14.18
C MET A 100 7.63 12.22 -12.90
N LEU A 101 8.08 10.97 -12.99
CA LEU A 101 8.37 10.12 -11.83
C LEU A 101 9.58 10.64 -11.05
N VAL A 102 10.70 10.92 -11.73
CA VAL A 102 11.93 11.41 -11.12
C VAL A 102 11.69 12.76 -10.43
N ALA A 103 11.05 13.69 -11.12
CA ALA A 103 10.76 15.00 -10.56
C ALA A 103 9.77 14.91 -9.37
N GLY A 104 8.77 14.03 -9.43
CA GLY A 104 7.86 13.78 -8.31
C GLY A 104 8.53 13.23 -7.04
N PHE A 105 9.62 12.48 -7.18
CA PHE A 105 10.37 11.92 -6.04
C PHE A 105 11.66 12.67 -5.71
N SER A 106 11.90 13.84 -6.33
CA SER A 106 13.08 14.67 -6.03
C SER A 106 12.95 15.44 -4.71
N GLN A 107 11.74 15.56 -4.15
CA GLN A 107 11.50 16.25 -2.87
C GLN A 107 11.65 15.28 -1.68
N PRO A 108 12.60 15.52 -0.74
CA PRO A 108 12.84 14.62 0.38
C PRO A 108 11.61 14.38 1.26
N LEU A 109 10.79 15.41 1.48
CA LEU A 109 9.56 15.29 2.27
C LEU A 109 8.57 14.30 1.66
N ILE A 110 8.40 14.32 0.32
CA ILE A 110 7.53 13.38 -0.39
C ILE A 110 8.07 11.96 -0.22
N VAL A 111 9.38 11.77 -0.40
CA VAL A 111 10.02 10.47 -0.21
C VAL A 111 9.80 9.95 1.21
N THR A 112 9.98 10.78 2.24
CA THR A 112 9.74 10.38 3.63
C THR A 112 8.28 9.95 3.86
N VAL A 113 7.30 10.66 3.31
CA VAL A 113 5.88 10.27 3.41
C VAL A 113 5.65 8.91 2.76
N TYR A 114 6.20 8.68 1.57
CA TYR A 114 6.10 7.39 0.89
C TYR A 114 6.77 6.26 1.68
N LEU A 115 7.96 6.47 2.24
CA LEU A 115 8.64 5.47 3.07
C LEU A 115 7.87 5.16 4.36
N GLY A 116 7.30 6.18 5.01
CA GLY A 116 6.42 5.99 6.16
C GLY A 116 5.20 5.16 5.81
N ALA A 117 4.57 5.44 4.67
CA ALA A 117 3.45 4.66 4.16
C ALA A 117 3.84 3.22 3.81
N MET A 118 5.04 2.99 3.27
CA MET A 118 5.59 1.66 3.02
C MET A 118 5.78 0.85 4.32
N GLY A 119 6.22 1.49 5.40
CA GLY A 119 6.26 0.86 6.73
C GLY A 119 4.87 0.46 7.24
N LEU A 120 3.88 1.35 7.09
CA LEU A 120 2.48 1.05 7.46
C LEU A 120 1.88 -0.05 6.59
N LEU A 121 2.20 -0.07 5.29
CA LEU A 121 1.80 -1.12 4.36
C LEU A 121 2.39 -2.45 4.78
N GLY A 122 3.67 -2.47 5.18
CA GLY A 122 4.32 -3.67 5.69
C GLY A 122 3.60 -4.25 6.91
N LEU A 123 3.32 -3.39 7.90
CA LEU A 123 2.54 -3.81 9.07
C LEU A 123 1.16 -4.35 8.68
N HIS A 124 0.44 -3.64 7.82
CA HIS A 124 -0.89 -4.05 7.36
C HIS A 124 -0.85 -5.39 6.61
N LEU A 125 0.13 -5.58 5.72
CA LEU A 125 0.20 -6.71 4.81
C LEU A 125 0.57 -8.01 5.52
N VAL A 126 1.52 -8.00 6.46
CA VAL A 126 1.87 -9.21 7.24
C VAL A 126 0.63 -9.76 7.94
N HIS A 127 -0.06 -8.91 8.71
CA HIS A 127 -1.23 -9.32 9.46
C HIS A 127 -2.43 -9.65 8.55
N ALA A 128 -2.57 -8.96 7.41
CA ALA A 128 -3.63 -9.25 6.44
C ALA A 128 -3.43 -10.63 5.81
N ILE A 129 -2.21 -10.99 5.42
CA ILE A 129 -1.88 -12.31 4.87
C ILE A 129 -2.16 -13.38 5.92
N GLU A 130 -1.62 -13.24 7.13
CA GLU A 130 -1.84 -14.19 8.22
C GLU A 130 -3.33 -14.37 8.54
N GLY A 131 -4.08 -13.27 8.66
CA GLY A 131 -5.51 -13.30 8.95
C GLY A 131 -6.36 -13.88 7.81
N MET A 132 -5.96 -13.69 6.56
CA MET A 132 -6.63 -14.28 5.40
C MET A 132 -6.56 -15.81 5.44
N PHE A 133 -5.38 -16.37 5.69
CA PHE A 133 -5.22 -17.83 5.78
C PHE A 133 -6.00 -18.43 6.97
N GLN A 134 -6.07 -17.72 8.09
CA GLN A 134 -6.91 -18.13 9.23
C GLN A 134 -8.40 -18.14 8.85
N THR A 135 -8.88 -17.12 8.14
CA THR A 135 -10.29 -17.00 7.73
C THR A 135 -10.69 -18.06 6.71
N LEU A 136 -9.77 -18.44 5.83
CA LEU A 136 -9.98 -19.51 4.83
C LEU A 136 -9.91 -20.93 5.44
N GLY A 137 -9.61 -21.07 6.74
CA GLY A 137 -9.58 -22.35 7.43
C GLY A 137 -8.23 -23.06 7.39
N PHE A 138 -7.17 -22.44 6.86
CA PHE A 138 -5.80 -22.98 6.86
C PHE A 138 -5.08 -22.80 8.20
N ASN A 139 -5.80 -22.95 9.32
CA ASN A 139 -5.31 -22.75 10.68
C ASN A 139 -4.89 -24.09 11.33
N HIS A 140 -4.10 -24.89 10.62
CA HIS A 140 -3.52 -26.13 11.14
C HIS A 140 -2.04 -25.92 11.44
N ASP A 141 -1.51 -26.52 12.51
CA ASP A 141 -0.15 -26.27 13.02
C ASP A 141 0.95 -26.47 11.96
N SER A 142 0.74 -27.40 11.02
CA SER A 142 1.65 -27.64 9.89
C SER A 142 1.75 -26.47 8.90
N TYR A 143 0.66 -25.75 8.65
CA TYR A 143 0.63 -24.59 7.76
C TYR A 143 0.89 -23.28 8.50
N GLN A 144 0.55 -23.21 9.79
CA GLN A 144 0.71 -22.01 10.60
C GLN A 144 2.17 -21.54 10.62
N THR A 145 3.11 -22.47 10.83
CA THR A 145 4.54 -22.15 10.83
C THR A 145 4.99 -21.61 9.47
N LEU A 146 4.54 -22.24 8.38
CA LEU A 146 4.85 -21.79 7.02
C LEU A 146 4.30 -20.38 6.75
N ILE A 147 3.05 -20.11 7.12
CA ILE A 147 2.39 -18.81 6.92
C ILE A 147 3.13 -17.71 7.69
N THR A 148 3.51 -17.96 8.95
CA THR A 148 4.23 -16.97 9.78
C THR A 148 5.64 -16.63 9.26
N VAL A 149 6.22 -17.48 8.41
CA VAL A 149 7.50 -17.22 7.74
C VAL A 149 7.29 -16.58 6.37
N LEU A 150 6.34 -17.08 5.57
CA LEU A 150 6.10 -16.58 4.22
C LEU A 150 5.45 -15.19 4.20
N ALA A 151 4.56 -14.89 5.14
CA ALA A 151 3.89 -13.59 5.21
C ALA A 151 4.89 -12.41 5.32
N PRO A 152 5.87 -12.40 6.25
CA PRO A 152 6.85 -11.33 6.33
C PRO A 152 7.81 -11.32 5.14
N LEU A 153 8.19 -12.48 4.58
CA LEU A 153 9.06 -12.55 3.39
C LEU A 153 8.39 -11.92 2.16
N LEU A 154 7.16 -12.32 1.87
CA LEU A 154 6.38 -11.75 0.77
C LEU A 154 6.14 -10.25 0.98
N THR A 155 5.88 -9.86 2.22
CA THR A 155 5.71 -8.45 2.57
C THR A 155 6.99 -7.65 2.34
N LEU A 156 8.14 -8.16 2.77
CA LEU A 156 9.43 -7.51 2.56
C LEU A 156 9.74 -7.35 1.07
N LEU A 157 9.45 -8.38 0.26
CA LEU A 157 9.64 -8.32 -1.19
C LEU A 157 8.78 -7.21 -1.83
N ILE A 158 7.48 -7.17 -1.49
CA ILE A 158 6.54 -6.17 -2.03
C ILE A 158 6.93 -4.77 -1.56
N VAL A 159 7.07 -4.56 -0.25
CA VAL A 159 7.39 -3.25 0.31
C VAL A 159 8.77 -2.78 -0.14
N GLY A 160 9.77 -3.67 -0.15
CA GLY A 160 11.14 -3.35 -0.59
C GLY A 160 11.20 -2.94 -2.06
N SER A 161 10.50 -3.65 -2.94
CA SER A 161 10.45 -3.30 -4.37
C SER A 161 9.80 -1.94 -4.63
N PHE A 162 8.69 -1.62 -3.93
CA PHE A 162 8.05 -0.31 -4.07
C PHE A 162 8.84 0.82 -3.38
N ALA A 163 9.48 0.56 -2.24
CA ALA A 163 10.30 1.54 -1.53
C ALA A 163 11.61 1.84 -2.28
N ALA A 164 12.12 0.91 -3.08
CA ALA A 164 13.33 1.10 -3.87
C ALA A 164 13.20 2.26 -4.86
N ILE A 165 12.02 2.47 -5.48
CA ILE A 165 11.80 3.51 -6.49
C ILE A 165 12.16 4.91 -5.97
N PRO A 166 11.50 5.45 -4.92
CA PRO A 166 11.83 6.78 -4.41
C PRO A 166 13.25 6.86 -3.82
N LEU A 167 13.77 5.76 -3.25
CA LEU A 167 15.15 5.71 -2.74
C LEU A 167 16.19 5.86 -3.84
N LEU A 168 15.98 5.21 -4.99
CA LEU A 168 16.87 5.29 -6.14
C LEU A 168 16.80 6.66 -6.84
N VAL A 169 15.66 7.36 -6.75
CA VAL A 169 15.54 8.74 -7.24
C VAL A 169 16.32 9.68 -6.33
N ILE A 170 16.08 9.66 -5.02
CA ILE A 170 16.70 10.61 -4.09
C ILE A 170 18.20 10.35 -3.87
N SER A 171 18.66 9.10 -4.07
CA SER A 171 20.10 8.78 -4.03
C SER A 171 20.88 9.30 -5.24
N GLY A 172 20.18 9.83 -6.25
CA GLY A 172 20.77 10.34 -7.47
C GLY A 172 21.09 9.27 -8.52
N PHE A 173 20.84 7.99 -8.21
CA PHE A 173 21.11 6.88 -9.13
C PHE A 173 20.26 6.97 -10.40
N LEU A 174 19.02 7.45 -10.28
CA LEU A 174 18.11 7.66 -11.42
C LEU A 174 18.15 9.08 -11.99
N THR A 175 18.63 10.08 -11.25
CA THR A 175 18.73 11.44 -11.80
C THR A 175 19.94 11.62 -12.71
N GLY A 176 20.90 10.68 -12.68
CA GLY A 176 22.19 10.83 -13.35
C GLY A 176 23.04 11.84 -12.59
N SER A 177 24.11 11.37 -11.94
CA SER A 177 25.13 12.27 -11.41
C SER A 177 25.85 12.94 -12.58
N SER A 178 25.52 14.19 -12.87
CA SER A 178 26.37 15.16 -13.56
C SER A 178 26.52 16.39 -12.69
#